data_AF-A0A1Q7SY35-F1
#
_entry.id   AF-A0A1Q7SY35-F1
#
_cell.length_a   1.000
_cell.length_b   1.000
_cell.length_c   1.000
_cell.angle_alpha   90.00
_cell.angle_beta   90.00
_cell.angle_gamma   90.00
#
_symmetry.space_group_name_H-M   'P 1'
#
loop_
_entity.id
_entity.type
_entity.pdbx_description
1 polymer ?
#
loop_
_entity_poly.entity_id
_entity_poly.type
_entity_poly.pdbx_seq_one_letter_code
_entity_poly.pdbx_strand_id
1 'polypeptide(L)'
;VKYWGKIPTFDFEPRDHYTIMQNLDMVDIERGVKVAGARSYILKNDAARLELALMNFAFDRVARKGYTPLIVPAMAREFCFIGNGQFPKGRDQVYAIENDDTFLVGTAEVSITGMFKDEILKVDDLPLRFVAFCPCFRREAGTYGKDTRGVFRIHQFNKVEQYIICRADHEESVLWHEALLANSEELVQALELPYRVVNVCTGDMGDGKVGMYDLECWLPSENRYRETHSCSYFHDWQARRANIRYRDEDGKV
;
A
#
# COMPACT_ATOMS: atom_id res chain seq x y z
N VAL A 1 16.81 -10.87 -1.51
CA VAL A 1 17.84 -9.81 -1.35
C VAL A 1 18.43 -9.85 0.06
N LYS A 2 17.61 -9.75 1.11
CA LYS A 2 18.07 -9.82 2.51
C LYS A 2 17.00 -10.42 3.43
N TYR A 3 17.43 -10.87 4.60
CA TYR A 3 16.59 -11.36 5.71
C TYR A 3 16.93 -10.58 6.97
N TRP A 4 15.96 -10.34 7.83
CA TRP A 4 16.15 -9.67 9.12
C TRP A 4 15.24 -10.28 10.19
N GLY A 5 15.73 -10.29 11.44
CA GLY A 5 15.02 -10.83 12.60
C GLY A 5 15.20 -12.35 12.75
N LYS A 6 14.87 -12.85 13.94
CA LYS A 6 14.92 -14.28 14.26
C LYS A 6 13.51 -14.86 14.16
N ILE A 7 13.34 -15.91 13.36
CA ILE A 7 12.08 -16.67 13.33
C ILE A 7 11.79 -17.20 14.75
N PRO A 8 10.61 -16.91 15.33
CA PRO A 8 10.28 -17.33 16.69
C PRO A 8 10.18 -18.85 16.77
N THR A 9 10.62 -19.39 17.91
CA THR A 9 10.49 -20.81 18.28
C THR A 9 9.47 -20.92 19.39
N PHE A 10 8.46 -21.77 19.21
CA PHE A 10 7.41 -22.02 20.19
C PHE A 10 7.57 -23.43 20.76
N ASP A 11 7.31 -23.58 22.07
CA ASP A 11 7.18 -24.86 22.77
C ASP A 11 5.74 -25.42 22.68
N PHE A 12 4.88 -24.77 21.90
CA PHE A 12 3.51 -25.15 21.58
C PHE A 12 3.22 -24.94 20.08
N GLU A 13 2.13 -25.52 19.57
CA GLU A 13 1.69 -25.32 18.19
C GLU A 13 1.15 -23.89 17.99
N PRO A 14 1.79 -23.04 17.16
CA PRO A 14 1.36 -21.66 16.97
C PRO A 14 -0.02 -21.60 16.31
N ARG A 15 -0.98 -20.94 16.96
CA ARG A 15 -2.32 -20.72 16.42
C ARG A 15 -2.31 -19.67 15.32
N ASP A 16 -3.20 -19.80 14.35
CA ASP A 16 -3.43 -18.75 13.35
C ASP A 16 -4.03 -17.48 13.98
N HIS A 17 -3.82 -16.35 13.31
CA HIS A 17 -4.26 -15.03 13.79
C HIS A 17 -5.76 -14.97 14.04
N TYR A 18 -6.57 -15.60 13.19
CA TYR A 18 -8.02 -15.60 13.35
C TYR A 18 -8.43 -16.34 14.63
N THR A 19 -7.87 -17.53 14.88
CA THR A 19 -8.12 -18.29 16.11
C THR A 19 -7.70 -17.49 17.35
N ILE A 20 -6.56 -16.80 17.30
CA ILE A 20 -6.11 -15.92 18.41
C ILE A 20 -7.11 -14.79 18.63
N MET A 21 -7.49 -14.07 17.57
CA MET A 21 -8.40 -12.94 17.67
C MET A 21 -9.80 -13.36 18.13
N GLN A 22 -10.31 -14.53 17.71
CA GLN A 22 -11.58 -15.05 18.21
C GLN A 22 -11.54 -15.35 19.71
N ASN A 23 -10.48 -16.01 20.19
CA ASN A 23 -10.34 -16.34 21.61
C ASN A 23 -10.24 -15.10 22.50
N LEU A 24 -9.76 -13.98 21.96
CA LEU A 24 -9.59 -12.71 22.66
C LEU A 24 -10.74 -11.73 22.41
N ASP A 25 -11.83 -12.17 21.77
CA ASP A 25 -12.96 -11.33 21.40
C ASP A 25 -12.57 -10.07 20.58
N MET A 26 -11.55 -10.20 19.73
CA MET A 26 -10.95 -9.12 18.95
C MET A 26 -11.52 -8.99 17.53
N VAL A 27 -12.20 -10.01 17.03
CA VAL A 27 -12.79 -10.02 15.68
C VAL A 27 -14.16 -10.66 15.66
N ASP A 28 -15.05 -10.10 14.85
CA ASP A 28 -16.37 -10.66 14.55
C ASP A 28 -16.57 -10.73 13.02
N ILE A 29 -16.20 -11.87 12.44
CA ILE A 29 -16.38 -12.13 11.01
C ILE A 29 -17.83 -12.43 10.68
N GLU A 30 -18.56 -13.14 11.54
CA GLU A 30 -19.96 -13.50 11.27
C GLU A 30 -20.83 -12.25 11.09
N ARG A 31 -20.72 -11.29 12.01
CA ARG A 31 -21.42 -10.01 11.88
C ARG A 31 -20.86 -9.15 10.76
N GLY A 32 -19.55 -9.19 10.49
CA GLY A 32 -18.96 -8.54 9.32
C GLY A 32 -19.56 -9.03 8.00
N VAL A 33 -19.68 -10.35 7.85
CA VAL A 33 -20.30 -10.99 6.68
C VAL A 33 -21.79 -10.70 6.59
N LYS A 34 -22.49 -10.69 7.73
CA LYS A 34 -23.90 -10.28 7.76
C LYS A 34 -24.12 -8.85 7.26
N VAL A 35 -23.18 -7.94 7.51
CA VAL A 35 -23.28 -6.52 7.12
C VAL A 35 -22.88 -6.29 5.67
N ALA A 36 -21.74 -6.82 5.23
CA ALA A 36 -21.12 -6.45 3.94
C ALA A 36 -20.77 -7.64 3.03
N GLY A 37 -21.17 -8.87 3.39
CA GLY A 37 -20.88 -10.08 2.63
C GLY A 37 -19.49 -10.66 2.88
N ALA A 38 -19.11 -11.66 2.09
CA ALA A 38 -17.82 -12.34 2.23
C ALA A 38 -16.63 -11.36 2.22
N ARG A 39 -15.50 -11.78 2.80
CA ARG A 39 -14.27 -10.94 2.91
C ARG A 39 -14.47 -9.62 3.69
N SER A 40 -15.42 -9.63 4.62
CA SER A 40 -15.71 -8.53 5.54
C SER A 40 -15.55 -8.98 7.00
N TYR A 41 -15.18 -8.05 7.87
CA TYR A 41 -14.89 -8.30 9.29
C TYR A 41 -15.24 -7.07 10.13
N ILE A 42 -15.40 -7.28 11.44
CA ILE A 42 -15.47 -6.22 12.44
C ILE A 42 -14.33 -6.46 13.44
N LEU A 43 -13.47 -5.46 13.66
CA LEU A 43 -12.57 -5.50 14.81
C LEU A 43 -13.27 -5.02 16.06
N LYS A 44 -12.91 -5.59 17.21
CA LYS A 44 -13.44 -5.26 18.51
C LYS A 44 -12.32 -5.08 19.53
N ASN A 45 -12.66 -4.42 20.64
CA ASN A 45 -11.82 -4.32 21.82
C ASN A 45 -10.40 -3.88 21.46
N ASP A 46 -9.39 -4.61 21.91
CA ASP A 46 -8.00 -4.24 21.73
C ASP A 46 -7.53 -4.29 20.27
N ALA A 47 -8.13 -5.11 19.39
CA ALA A 47 -7.77 -5.10 17.98
C ALA A 47 -8.24 -3.84 17.26
N ALA A 48 -9.42 -3.32 17.60
CA ALA A 48 -9.90 -2.04 17.06
C ALA A 48 -8.99 -0.88 17.48
N ARG A 49 -8.51 -0.90 18.74
CA ARG A 49 -7.54 0.08 19.25
C ARG A 49 -6.16 -0.09 18.60
N LEU A 50 -5.73 -1.33 18.41
CA LEU A 50 -4.45 -1.67 17.79
C LEU A 50 -4.39 -1.22 16.34
N GLU A 51 -5.47 -1.39 15.55
CA GLU A 51 -5.52 -0.89 14.17
C GLU A 51 -5.26 0.62 14.11
N LEU A 52 -5.96 1.41 14.93
CA LEU A 52 -5.76 2.85 14.99
C LEU A 52 -4.36 3.23 15.49
N ALA A 53 -3.81 2.49 16.45
CA ALA A 53 -2.46 2.71 16.95
C ALA A 53 -1.41 2.44 15.86
N LEU A 54 -1.55 1.36 15.09
CA LEU A 54 -0.64 1.00 13.99
C LEU A 54 -0.70 2.02 12.85
N MET A 55 -1.90 2.49 12.48
CA MET A 55 -2.05 3.53 11.46
C MET A 55 -1.35 4.82 11.87
N ASN A 56 -1.56 5.28 13.11
CA ASN A 56 -0.89 6.46 13.64
C ASN A 56 0.63 6.26 13.76
N PHE A 57 1.07 5.10 14.24
CA PHE A 57 2.49 4.75 14.37
C PHE A 57 3.23 4.87 13.03
N ALA A 58 2.68 4.26 11.97
CA ALA A 58 3.29 4.30 10.65
C ALA A 58 3.27 5.71 10.05
N PHE A 59 2.10 6.37 10.10
CA PHE A 59 1.89 7.71 9.54
C PHE A 59 2.83 8.75 10.15
N ASP A 60 2.85 8.81 11.48
CA ASP A 60 3.64 9.80 12.25
C ASP A 60 5.15 9.55 12.13
N ARG A 61 5.59 8.28 12.11
CA ARG A 61 7.00 7.93 11.95
C ARG A 61 7.55 8.34 10.57
N VAL A 62 6.78 8.15 9.50
CA VAL A 62 7.19 8.59 8.15
C VAL A 62 7.08 10.12 8.03
N ALA A 63 6.01 10.74 8.56
CA ALA A 63 5.84 12.20 8.54
C ALA A 63 7.03 12.94 9.17
N ARG A 64 7.55 12.44 10.31
CA ARG A 64 8.74 13.00 10.97
C ARG A 64 10.02 13.00 10.12
N LYS A 65 10.07 12.25 9.02
CA LYS A 65 11.18 12.26 8.04
C LYS A 65 11.06 13.36 6.97
N GLY A 66 10.13 14.30 7.16
CA GLY A 66 9.89 15.41 6.24
C GLY A 66 8.96 15.05 5.08
N TYR A 67 8.14 14.01 5.24
CA TYR A 67 7.04 13.71 4.32
C TYR A 67 5.82 14.55 4.70
N THR A 68 5.16 15.14 3.71
CA THR A 68 3.92 15.88 3.90
C THR A 68 2.79 14.90 4.24
N PRO A 69 2.17 15.01 5.43
CA PRO A 69 1.07 14.14 5.84
C PRO A 69 -0.22 14.50 5.10
N LEU A 70 -0.88 13.50 4.52
CA LEU A 70 -2.14 13.65 3.78
C LEU A 70 -3.21 12.69 4.31
N ILE A 71 -4.46 13.15 4.35
CA ILE A 71 -5.65 12.28 4.34
C ILE A 71 -6.34 12.55 3.02
N VAL A 72 -6.38 11.56 2.14
CA VAL A 72 -6.90 11.72 0.78
C VAL A 72 -8.28 11.09 0.63
N PRO A 73 -9.11 11.56 -0.32
CA PRO A 73 -10.37 10.90 -0.63
C PRO A 73 -10.15 9.42 -1.00
N ALA A 74 -11.02 8.55 -0.49
CA ALA A 74 -11.05 7.13 -0.85
C ALA A 74 -11.88 6.84 -2.12
N MET A 75 -12.21 7.90 -2.86
CA MET A 75 -12.90 7.85 -4.14
C MET A 75 -12.21 8.81 -5.11
N ALA A 76 -12.09 8.41 -6.38
CA ALA A 76 -11.41 9.20 -7.40
C ALA A 76 -12.12 9.08 -8.75
N ARG A 77 -11.91 10.08 -9.61
CA ARG A 77 -12.40 10.07 -10.99
C ARG A 77 -11.54 9.14 -11.85
N GLU A 78 -12.07 8.73 -13.00
CA GLU A 78 -11.42 7.78 -13.91
C GLU A 78 -9.99 8.18 -14.30
N PHE A 79 -9.74 9.47 -14.55
CA PHE A 79 -8.42 9.95 -14.95
C PHE A 79 -7.33 9.65 -13.91
N CYS A 80 -7.67 9.55 -12.63
CA CYS A 80 -6.71 9.21 -11.58
C CYS A 80 -6.22 7.75 -11.73
N PHE A 81 -7.13 6.83 -12.02
CA PHE A 81 -6.83 5.42 -12.26
C PHE A 81 -6.10 5.19 -13.59
N ILE A 82 -6.39 6.02 -14.60
CA ILE A 82 -5.61 6.03 -15.83
C ILE A 82 -4.20 6.52 -15.53
N GLY A 83 -4.07 7.64 -14.81
CA GLY A 83 -2.80 8.26 -14.46
C GLY A 83 -1.86 7.33 -13.71
N ASN A 84 -2.34 6.67 -12.65
CA ASN A 84 -1.52 5.75 -11.86
C ASN A 84 -1.30 4.38 -12.55
N GLY A 85 -2.09 4.06 -13.59
CA GLY A 85 -1.94 2.84 -14.38
C GLY A 85 -2.86 1.69 -14.03
N GLN A 86 -3.71 1.83 -13.01
CA GLN A 86 -4.68 0.79 -12.68
C GLN A 86 -5.64 0.53 -13.84
N PHE A 87 -6.03 1.57 -14.60
CA PHE A 87 -6.87 1.43 -15.79
C PHE A 87 -6.07 1.45 -17.09
N PRO A 88 -6.45 0.67 -18.12
CA PRO A 88 -7.70 -0.10 -18.21
C PRO A 88 -7.64 -1.53 -17.63
N LYS A 89 -6.45 -2.13 -17.46
CA LYS A 89 -6.32 -3.57 -17.17
C LYS A 89 -6.94 -3.99 -15.84
N GLY A 90 -6.74 -3.22 -14.77
CA GLY A 90 -7.19 -3.54 -13.42
C GLY A 90 -8.59 -3.02 -13.08
N ARG A 91 -9.43 -2.69 -14.07
CA ARG A 91 -10.79 -2.16 -13.85
C ARG A 91 -11.70 -3.16 -13.14
N ASP A 92 -11.52 -4.45 -13.41
CA ASP A 92 -12.25 -5.54 -12.75
C ASP A 92 -11.97 -5.63 -11.25
N GLN A 93 -10.83 -5.11 -10.78
CA GLN A 93 -10.42 -5.09 -9.37
C GLN A 93 -10.98 -3.89 -8.58
N VAL A 94 -11.60 -2.92 -9.25
CA VAL A 94 -12.03 -1.64 -8.67
C VAL A 94 -13.55 -1.57 -8.54
N TYR A 95 -14.05 -1.04 -7.42
CA TYR A 95 -15.47 -0.77 -7.23
C TYR A 95 -15.85 0.55 -7.89
N ALA A 96 -16.86 0.54 -8.76
CA ALA A 96 -17.50 1.75 -9.28
C ALA A 96 -18.63 2.19 -8.35
N ILE A 97 -18.82 3.51 -8.21
CA ILE A 97 -19.97 4.07 -7.50
C ILE A 97 -21.08 4.27 -8.53
N GLU A 98 -22.23 3.65 -8.28
CA GLU A 98 -23.36 3.73 -9.20
C GLU A 98 -23.91 5.17 -9.24
N ASN A 99 -24.20 5.68 -10.44
CA ASN A 99 -24.68 7.04 -10.71
C ASN A 99 -23.66 8.17 -10.49
N ASP A 100 -22.39 7.85 -10.24
CA ASP A 100 -21.30 8.82 -10.12
C ASP A 100 -20.15 8.48 -11.07
N ASP A 101 -19.44 9.50 -11.56
CA ASP A 101 -18.21 9.34 -12.37
C ASP A 101 -16.98 9.06 -11.48
N THR A 102 -17.16 8.27 -10.43
CA THR A 102 -16.13 7.98 -9.42
C THR A 102 -16.07 6.50 -9.04
N PHE A 103 -14.90 6.11 -8.58
CA PHE A 103 -14.57 4.74 -8.21
C PHE A 103 -13.84 4.76 -6.86
N LEU A 104 -14.00 3.70 -6.07
CA LEU A 104 -13.29 3.56 -4.81
C LEU A 104 -11.83 3.17 -5.06
N VAL A 105 -10.90 3.84 -4.38
CA VAL A 105 -9.47 3.62 -4.58
C VAL A 105 -8.98 2.39 -3.81
N GLY A 106 -8.09 1.60 -4.41
CA GLY A 106 -7.41 0.47 -3.75
C GLY A 106 -6.08 0.87 -3.08
N THR A 107 -5.71 2.14 -3.17
CA THR A 107 -4.48 2.75 -2.64
C THR A 107 -4.60 4.28 -2.69
N ALA A 108 -3.99 4.98 -1.72
CA ALA A 108 -3.89 6.45 -1.74
C ALA A 108 -3.08 6.97 -2.95
N GLU A 109 -2.21 6.15 -3.54
CA GLU A 109 -1.43 6.45 -4.76
C GLU A 109 -2.30 6.98 -5.91
N VAL A 110 -3.51 6.42 -6.09
CA VAL A 110 -4.46 6.88 -7.12
C VAL A 110 -4.85 8.34 -6.88
N SER A 111 -5.21 8.67 -5.64
CA SER A 111 -5.62 10.02 -5.27
C SER A 111 -4.45 11.00 -5.37
N ILE A 112 -3.25 10.62 -4.91
CA ILE A 112 -2.06 11.48 -4.97
C ILE A 112 -1.65 11.75 -6.43
N THR A 113 -1.63 10.72 -7.28
CA THR A 113 -1.32 10.89 -8.72
C THR A 113 -2.32 11.86 -9.38
N GLY A 114 -3.60 11.77 -8.99
CA GLY A 114 -4.65 12.66 -9.47
C GLY A 114 -4.51 14.12 -9.02
N MET A 115 -3.90 14.38 -7.85
CA MET A 115 -3.69 15.75 -7.34
C MET A 115 -2.86 16.60 -8.30
N PHE A 116 -1.92 16.00 -9.02
CA PHE A 116 -0.96 16.71 -9.88
C PHE A 116 -1.30 16.63 -11.37
N LYS A 117 -2.49 16.14 -11.72
CA LYS A 117 -2.91 15.98 -13.12
C LYS A 117 -2.80 17.31 -13.87
N ASP A 118 -2.10 17.30 -15.00
CA ASP A 118 -1.84 18.44 -15.89
C ASP A 118 -0.96 19.56 -15.31
N GLU A 119 -0.40 19.38 -14.11
CA GLU A 119 0.44 20.40 -13.49
C GLU A 119 1.85 20.45 -14.10
N ILE A 120 2.44 21.65 -14.06
CA ILE A 120 3.86 21.89 -14.30
C ILE A 120 4.46 22.34 -12.98
N LEU A 121 5.15 21.42 -12.32
CA LEU A 121 5.81 21.63 -11.02
C LEU A 121 7.05 22.52 -11.19
N LYS A 122 7.45 23.18 -10.11
CA LYS A 122 8.74 23.89 -10.04
C LYS A 122 9.82 22.90 -9.63
N VAL A 123 10.99 22.95 -10.28
CA VAL A 123 12.12 22.09 -9.92
C VAL A 123 12.54 22.28 -8.46
N ASP A 124 12.44 23.50 -7.93
CA ASP A 124 12.80 23.83 -6.54
C ASP A 124 11.89 23.17 -5.49
N ASP A 125 10.68 22.76 -5.89
CA ASP A 125 9.74 22.05 -5.00
C ASP A 125 10.02 20.52 -4.99
N LEU A 126 10.88 20.02 -5.88
CA LEU A 126 11.21 18.60 -5.97
C LEU A 126 12.38 18.23 -5.04
N PRO A 127 12.34 17.04 -4.41
CA PRO A 127 11.28 16.04 -4.52
C PRO A 127 10.11 16.31 -3.58
N LEU A 128 8.90 16.14 -4.11
CA LEU A 128 7.67 16.14 -3.30
C LEU A 128 7.53 14.76 -2.64
N ARG A 129 7.40 14.74 -1.31
CA ARG A 129 7.36 13.51 -0.51
C ARG A 129 6.09 13.51 0.34
N PHE A 130 5.28 12.46 0.21
CA PHE A 130 3.98 12.36 0.88
C PHE A 130 3.85 11.07 1.68
N VAL A 131 3.24 11.17 2.86
CA VAL A 131 2.70 10.03 3.60
C VAL A 131 1.20 10.21 3.69
N ALA A 132 0.43 9.24 3.19
CA ALA A 132 -1.01 9.41 3.04
C ALA A 132 -1.81 8.28 3.66
N PHE A 133 -2.91 8.61 4.34
CA PHE A 133 -3.87 7.65 4.84
C PHE A 133 -5.16 7.70 4.03
N CYS A 134 -5.68 6.53 3.65
CA CYS A 134 -7.10 6.35 3.28
C CYS A 134 -7.55 4.90 3.49
N PRO A 135 -8.86 4.66 3.72
CA PRO A 135 -9.45 3.37 3.48
C PRO A 135 -9.25 2.95 2.02
N CYS A 136 -8.95 1.68 1.79
CA CYS A 136 -8.65 1.10 0.49
C CYS A 136 -9.65 -0.01 0.17
N PHE A 137 -10.08 -0.08 -1.09
CA PHE A 137 -11.10 -1.01 -1.55
C PHE A 137 -10.60 -1.84 -2.74
N ARG A 138 -10.76 -3.16 -2.67
CA ARG A 138 -10.41 -4.09 -3.75
C ARG A 138 -11.49 -5.14 -3.93
N ARG A 139 -11.91 -5.40 -5.17
CA ARG A 139 -12.91 -6.43 -5.48
C ARG A 139 -12.37 -7.84 -5.30
N GLU A 140 -11.05 -8.02 -5.26
CA GLU A 140 -10.39 -9.34 -5.11
C GLU A 140 -10.91 -10.36 -6.13
N ALA A 141 -11.25 -9.90 -7.34
CA ALA A 141 -11.84 -10.74 -8.37
C ALA A 141 -10.79 -11.76 -8.85
N GLY A 142 -11.20 -13.03 -9.00
CA GLY A 142 -10.30 -14.12 -9.40
C GLY A 142 -9.52 -14.80 -8.27
N THR A 143 -9.72 -14.40 -7.01
CA THR A 143 -9.04 -15.00 -5.83
C THR A 143 -9.85 -16.10 -5.13
N TYR A 144 -10.77 -16.77 -5.85
CA TYR A 144 -11.65 -17.79 -5.28
C TYR A 144 -10.86 -18.89 -4.55
N GLY A 145 -11.22 -19.15 -3.30
CA GLY A 145 -10.59 -20.19 -2.47
C GLY A 145 -9.22 -19.80 -1.87
N LYS A 146 -8.65 -18.64 -2.19
CA LYS A 146 -7.38 -18.16 -1.61
C LYS A 146 -7.61 -17.22 -0.42
N ASP A 147 -6.83 -17.42 0.64
CA ASP A 147 -6.78 -16.59 1.85
C ASP A 147 -8.19 -16.26 2.39
N THR A 148 -9.04 -17.28 2.51
CA THR A 148 -10.47 -17.12 2.84
C THR A 148 -10.75 -16.99 4.34
N ARG A 149 -9.77 -17.29 5.19
CA ARG A 149 -9.90 -17.30 6.66
C ARG A 149 -9.18 -16.10 7.27
N GLY A 150 -9.85 -15.43 8.21
CA GLY A 150 -9.31 -14.29 8.94
C GLY A 150 -9.35 -12.98 8.16
N VAL A 151 -8.47 -12.05 8.54
CA VAL A 151 -8.41 -10.67 8.02
C VAL A 151 -7.29 -10.43 7.01
N PHE A 152 -6.77 -11.47 6.35
CA PHE A 152 -5.59 -11.36 5.49
C PHE A 152 -5.92 -10.80 4.08
N ARG A 153 -7.04 -11.21 3.48
CA ARG A 153 -7.48 -10.76 2.15
C ARG A 153 -8.96 -10.35 2.19
N ILE A 154 -9.19 -9.05 2.22
CA ILE A 154 -10.46 -8.39 2.58
C ILE A 154 -10.81 -7.32 1.54
N HIS A 155 -12.10 -7.00 1.40
CA HIS A 155 -12.54 -6.01 0.40
C HIS A 155 -12.21 -4.58 0.80
N GLN A 156 -12.22 -4.28 2.09
CA GLN A 156 -11.89 -2.98 2.65
C GLN A 156 -10.79 -3.16 3.69
N PHE A 157 -9.73 -2.35 3.60
CA PHE A 157 -8.64 -2.31 4.56
C PHE A 157 -8.10 -0.88 4.71
N ASN A 158 -7.39 -0.59 5.79
CA ASN A 158 -6.73 0.70 5.98
C ASN A 158 -5.27 0.63 5.55
N LYS A 159 -4.76 1.71 4.93
CA LYS A 159 -3.36 1.76 4.48
C LYS A 159 -2.76 3.15 4.69
N VAL A 160 -1.49 3.15 5.09
CA VAL A 160 -0.59 4.31 5.04
C VAL A 160 0.34 4.13 3.84
N GLU A 161 0.27 5.06 2.90
CA GLU A 161 1.05 5.07 1.66
C GLU A 161 2.22 6.03 1.76
N GLN A 162 3.35 5.66 1.14
CA GLN A 162 4.45 6.58 0.89
C GLN A 162 4.51 6.87 -0.61
N TYR A 163 4.62 8.13 -1.00
CA TYR A 163 4.65 8.54 -2.42
C TYR A 163 5.67 9.66 -2.64
N ILE A 164 6.44 9.56 -3.72
CA ILE A 164 7.48 10.54 -4.05
C ILE A 164 7.36 10.91 -5.53
N ILE A 165 7.38 12.22 -5.80
CA ILE A 165 7.60 12.78 -7.13
C ILE A 165 8.98 13.43 -7.10
N CYS A 166 9.90 12.92 -7.91
CA CYS A 166 11.27 13.43 -8.01
C CYS A 166 11.59 13.90 -9.43
N ARG A 167 12.79 14.44 -9.63
CA ARG A 167 13.26 14.80 -10.98
C ARG A 167 13.38 13.57 -11.87
N ALA A 168 13.34 13.80 -13.19
CA ALA A 168 13.45 12.74 -14.20
C ALA A 168 14.91 12.27 -14.36
N ASP A 169 15.47 11.76 -13.28
CA ASP A 169 16.83 11.23 -13.19
C ASP A 169 16.81 9.81 -12.60
N HIS A 170 17.62 8.92 -13.17
CA HIS A 170 17.64 7.51 -12.76
C HIS A 170 18.28 7.32 -11.39
N GLU A 171 19.39 8.00 -11.10
CA GLU A 171 20.09 7.87 -9.83
C GLU A 171 19.23 8.41 -8.68
N GLU A 172 18.52 9.52 -8.91
CA GLU A 172 17.56 10.07 -7.97
C GLU A 172 16.35 9.14 -7.76
N SER A 173 15.83 8.51 -8.82
CA SER A 173 14.75 7.52 -8.71
C SER A 173 15.16 6.32 -7.85
N VAL A 174 16.36 5.79 -8.05
CA VAL A 174 16.91 4.67 -7.27
C VAL A 174 17.15 5.08 -5.82
N LEU A 175 17.68 6.27 -5.58
CA LEU A 175 17.87 6.82 -4.23
C LEU A 175 16.56 6.87 -3.45
N TRP A 176 15.48 7.37 -4.08
CA TRP A 176 14.17 7.43 -3.44
C TRP A 176 13.52 6.05 -3.29
N HIS A 177 13.73 5.12 -4.23
CA HIS A 177 13.26 3.74 -4.11
C HIS A 177 13.86 3.02 -2.90
N GLU A 178 15.18 3.16 -2.69
CA GLU A 178 15.88 2.60 -1.52
C GLU A 178 15.45 3.31 -0.22
N ALA A 179 15.19 4.62 -0.24
CA ALA A 179 14.67 5.35 0.92
C ALA A 179 13.26 4.89 1.34
N LEU A 180 12.37 4.64 0.36
CA LEU A 180 11.02 4.11 0.60
C LEU A 180 11.06 2.69 1.20
N LEU A 181 11.96 1.84 0.68
CA LEU A 181 12.20 0.51 1.23
C LEU A 181 12.71 0.61 2.68
N ALA A 182 13.72 1.45 2.94
CA ALA A 182 14.30 1.63 4.27
C ALA A 182 13.24 2.10 5.30
N ASN A 183 12.35 3.02 4.92
CA ASN A 183 11.24 3.43 5.78
C ASN A 183 10.31 2.25 6.14
N SER A 184 9.99 1.41 5.16
CA SER A 184 9.13 0.23 5.36
C SER A 184 9.80 -0.79 6.28
N GLU A 185 11.10 -1.02 6.09
CA GLU A 185 11.90 -1.88 6.96
C GLU A 185 11.96 -1.36 8.39
N GLU A 186 12.23 -0.08 8.59
CA GLU A 186 12.27 0.51 9.94
C GLU A 186 10.94 0.37 10.71
N LEU A 187 9.80 0.42 10.01
CA LEU A 187 8.49 0.17 10.62
C LEU A 187 8.38 -1.29 11.09
N VAL A 188 8.72 -2.25 10.23
CA VAL A 188 8.64 -3.68 10.54
C VAL A 188 9.65 -4.08 11.61
N GLN A 189 10.86 -3.51 11.59
CA GLN A 189 11.88 -3.71 12.61
C GLN A 189 11.43 -3.19 13.98
N ALA A 190 10.79 -2.02 14.02
CA ALA A 190 10.26 -1.46 15.27
C ALA A 190 9.05 -2.22 15.82
N LEU A 191 8.36 -2.99 14.97
CA LEU A 191 7.33 -3.96 15.38
C LEU A 191 7.93 -5.34 15.73
N GLU A 192 9.25 -5.49 15.65
CA GLU A 192 9.98 -6.73 15.95
C GLU A 192 9.53 -7.93 15.11
N LEU A 193 9.07 -7.68 13.88
CA LEU A 193 8.59 -8.73 12.98
C LEU A 193 9.73 -9.24 12.08
N PRO A 194 10.04 -10.55 12.07
CA PRO A 194 11.01 -11.09 11.12
C PRO A 194 10.51 -10.95 9.69
N TYR A 195 11.39 -10.52 8.78
CA TYR A 195 11.01 -10.27 7.38
C TYR A 195 12.12 -10.62 6.39
N ARG A 196 11.75 -10.65 5.11
CA ARG A 196 12.68 -10.71 3.98
C ARG A 196 12.34 -9.66 2.94
N VAL A 197 13.35 -9.25 2.18
CA VAL A 197 13.20 -8.41 0.98
C VAL A 197 13.39 -9.24 -0.27
N VAL A 198 12.40 -9.20 -1.14
CA VAL A 198 12.37 -9.91 -2.43
C VAL A 198 12.50 -8.88 -3.55
N ASN A 199 13.42 -9.12 -4.49
CA ASN A 199 13.47 -8.38 -5.74
C ASN A 199 12.56 -9.09 -6.72
N VAL A 200 11.51 -8.42 -7.16
CA VAL A 200 10.42 -9.02 -7.93
C VAL A 200 10.87 -9.19 -9.38
N CYS A 201 10.61 -10.37 -9.95
CA CYS A 201 11.02 -10.65 -11.32
C CYS A 201 10.16 -9.92 -12.35
N THR A 202 10.67 -9.80 -13.57
CA THR A 202 10.02 -8.98 -14.61
C THR A 202 8.61 -9.44 -14.99
N GLY A 203 8.32 -10.75 -14.84
CA GLY A 203 6.99 -11.30 -15.12
C GLY A 203 5.94 -11.02 -14.04
N ASP A 204 6.37 -10.60 -12.85
CA ASP A 204 5.50 -10.45 -11.67
C ASP A 204 5.40 -9.00 -11.18
N MET A 205 6.32 -8.12 -11.61
CA MET A 205 6.27 -6.71 -11.20
C MET A 205 4.98 -6.00 -11.70
N GLY A 206 4.50 -6.33 -12.90
CA GLY A 206 3.36 -5.64 -13.52
C GLY A 206 3.77 -4.41 -14.34
N ASP A 207 2.80 -3.78 -14.99
CA ASP A 207 3.05 -2.75 -16.01
C ASP A 207 3.71 -1.48 -15.43
N GLY A 208 4.58 -0.86 -16.24
CA GLY A 208 5.13 0.47 -16.00
C GLY A 208 6.25 0.54 -14.95
N LYS A 209 6.45 -0.52 -14.15
CA LYS A 209 7.50 -0.57 -13.14
C LYS A 209 8.85 -0.84 -13.77
N VAL A 210 9.86 -0.10 -13.31
CA VAL A 210 11.26 -0.30 -13.68
C VAL A 210 11.94 -1.23 -12.67
N GLY A 211 11.57 -1.12 -11.40
CA GLY A 211 11.97 -2.05 -10.35
C GLY A 211 10.95 -2.09 -9.21
N MET A 212 10.93 -3.23 -8.52
CA MET A 212 9.98 -3.51 -7.45
C MET A 212 10.60 -4.41 -6.39
N TYR A 213 10.46 -4.00 -5.13
CA TYR A 213 10.78 -4.82 -3.97
C TYR A 213 9.53 -5.14 -3.18
N ASP A 214 9.38 -6.39 -2.80
CA ASP A 214 8.39 -6.79 -1.81
C ASP A 214 9.05 -7.02 -0.46
N LEU A 215 8.39 -6.51 0.58
CA LEU A 215 8.69 -6.81 1.96
C LEU A 215 7.70 -7.87 2.45
N GLU A 216 8.23 -9.02 2.83
CA GLU A 216 7.41 -10.12 3.32
C GLU A 216 7.73 -10.43 4.78
N CYS A 217 6.72 -10.44 5.64
CA CYS A 217 6.85 -10.77 7.06
C CYS A 217 6.57 -12.25 7.31
N TRP A 218 7.24 -12.82 8.31
CA TRP A 218 7.07 -14.22 8.68
C TRP A 218 5.70 -14.47 9.32
N LEU A 219 4.95 -15.46 8.83
CA LEU A 219 3.67 -15.88 9.37
C LEU A 219 3.79 -17.29 9.98
N PRO A 220 3.86 -17.42 11.33
CA PRO A 220 4.14 -18.69 11.98
C PRO A 220 3.17 -19.82 11.62
N SER A 221 1.86 -19.54 11.58
CA SER A 221 0.83 -20.54 11.31
C SER A 221 0.86 -21.09 9.88
N GLU A 222 1.53 -20.41 8.95
CA GLU A 222 1.70 -20.88 7.57
C GLU A 222 3.13 -21.35 7.28
N ASN A 223 4.04 -21.24 8.24
CA ASN A 223 5.46 -21.56 8.10
C ASN A 223 6.10 -20.95 6.84
N ARG A 224 5.75 -19.70 6.53
CA ARG A 224 6.27 -18.97 5.36
C ARG A 224 6.20 -17.46 5.56
N TYR A 225 6.94 -16.75 4.71
CA TYR A 225 6.83 -15.30 4.57
C TYR A 225 5.61 -14.94 3.71
N ARG A 226 4.94 -13.82 4.05
CA ARG A 226 3.80 -13.27 3.32
C ARG A 226 3.99 -11.78 3.08
N GLU A 227 3.60 -11.30 1.90
CA GLU A 227 3.70 -9.89 1.51
C GLU A 227 3.00 -8.96 2.51
N THR A 228 3.67 -7.85 2.84
CA THR A 228 3.16 -6.78 3.70
C THR A 228 3.36 -5.39 3.10
N HIS A 229 4.40 -5.21 2.27
CA HIS A 229 4.69 -3.97 1.57
C HIS A 229 5.15 -4.29 0.16
N SER A 230 4.86 -3.38 -0.76
CA SER A 230 5.40 -3.37 -2.11
C SER A 230 5.93 -1.98 -2.44
N CYS A 231 7.19 -1.91 -2.86
CA CYS A 231 7.91 -0.66 -3.10
C CYS A 231 8.38 -0.64 -4.55
N SER A 232 7.86 0.30 -5.35
CA SER A 232 8.09 0.35 -6.80
C SER A 232 8.54 1.74 -7.25
N TYR A 233 9.26 1.80 -8.38
CA TYR A 233 9.48 3.05 -9.11
C TYR A 233 9.21 2.87 -10.61
N PHE A 234 8.80 3.95 -11.26
CA PHE A 234 8.16 3.92 -12.58
C PHE A 234 8.84 4.79 -13.64
N HIS A 235 9.95 5.46 -13.26
CA HIS A 235 10.46 6.62 -14.01
C HIS A 235 9.31 7.58 -14.36
N ASP A 236 9.06 7.81 -15.65
CA ASP A 236 8.06 8.75 -16.16
C ASP A 236 6.74 8.07 -16.60
N TRP A 237 6.59 6.76 -16.42
CA TRP A 237 5.44 6.03 -16.97
C TRP A 237 4.09 6.55 -16.44
N GLN A 238 3.98 6.74 -15.12
CA GLN A 238 2.79 7.33 -14.49
C GLN A 238 2.69 8.83 -14.80
N ALA A 239 3.82 9.55 -14.73
CA ALA A 239 3.88 10.99 -14.98
C ALA A 239 3.36 11.35 -16.38
N ARG A 240 3.72 10.58 -17.43
CA ARG A 240 3.22 10.78 -18.79
C ARG A 240 1.72 10.55 -18.92
N ARG A 241 1.17 9.56 -18.20
CA ARG A 241 -0.26 9.23 -18.24
C ARG A 241 -1.11 10.26 -17.48
N ALA A 242 -0.55 10.81 -16.41
CA ALA A 242 -1.14 11.89 -15.64
C ALA A 242 -0.72 13.30 -16.11
N ASN A 243 0.06 13.41 -17.21
CA ASN A 243 0.59 14.68 -17.73
C ASN A 243 1.26 15.57 -16.64
N ILE A 244 1.95 14.93 -15.69
CA ILE A 244 2.72 15.59 -14.63
C ILE A 244 4.08 15.95 -15.22
N ARG A 245 4.43 17.23 -15.19
CA ARG A 245 5.69 17.76 -15.72
C ARG A 245 6.35 18.65 -14.68
N TYR A 246 7.61 18.98 -14.88
CA TYR A 246 8.26 20.05 -14.14
C TYR A 246 9.08 20.90 -15.11
N ARG A 247 9.30 22.17 -14.76
CA ARG A 247 10.22 23.02 -15.50
C ARG A 247 11.62 22.88 -14.91
N ASP A 248 12.60 22.46 -15.70
CA ASP A 248 14.00 22.34 -15.27
C ASP A 248 14.71 23.71 -15.17
N GLU A 249 15.96 23.69 -14.73
CA GLU A 249 16.80 24.88 -14.54
C GLU A 249 17.04 25.64 -15.85
N ASP A 250 17.01 24.94 -17.00
CA ASP A 250 17.14 25.51 -18.35
C ASP A 250 15.79 26.03 -18.90
N GLY A 251 14.71 25.93 -18.13
CA GLY A 251 13.38 26.37 -18.49
C GLY A 251 12.62 25.42 -19.41
N LYS A 252 13.15 24.22 -19.67
CA LYS A 252 12.50 23.16 -20.46
C LYS A 252 11.48 22.42 -19.59
N VAL A 253 10.41 21.96 -20.24
CA VAL A 253 9.30 21.21 -19.65
C VAL A 253 9.26 19.81 -20.24
#